data_AF-A0A7X5IVP7-F1
#
_entry.id   AF-A0A7X5IVP7-F1
#
_cell.length_a   1.000
_cell.length_b   1.000
_cell.length_c   1.000
_cell.angle_alpha   90.00
_cell.angle_beta   90.00
_cell.angle_gamma   90.00
#
_symmetry.space_group_name_H-M   'P 1'
#
loop_
_entity.id
_entity.type
_entity.pdbx_description
1 polymer ?
#
loop_
_entity_poly.entity_id
_entity_poly.type
_entity_poly.pdbx_seq_one_letter_code
_entity_poly.pdbx_strand_id
1 'polypeptide(L)'
;MKPTTYYTGITGIIERIAPIRSECCNQIVSIRTLDGMINFVLSPGTYVVDNAPLRTGMRVTAFYDTSQPVPLIYPPQYQAAFIARTEPGENVMVAYFDKGLLSSENQLQLNISSDTRVTTANGQRFACSIGNHLLMVYYGATTRSIPPQTNPERIIVFC
;
A
#
# COMPACT_ATOMS: atom_id res chain seq x y z
N MET A 1 2.18 19.70 9.76
CA MET A 1 3.13 19.45 8.66
C MET A 1 2.54 18.31 7.85
N LYS A 2 2.09 18.54 6.61
CA LYS A 2 1.60 17.45 5.75
C LYS A 2 2.81 16.54 5.49
N PRO A 3 2.73 15.21 5.67
CA PRO A 3 3.83 14.34 5.25
C PRO A 3 4.02 14.51 3.74
N THR A 4 5.25 14.79 3.32
CA THR A 4 5.65 15.03 1.93
C THR A 4 5.80 13.76 1.11
N THR A 5 5.50 12.61 1.71
CA THR A 5 5.70 11.30 1.09
C THR A 5 4.44 10.87 0.36
N TYR A 6 4.55 10.73 -0.96
CA TYR A 6 3.49 10.23 -1.82
C TYR A 6 3.79 8.78 -2.17
N TYR A 7 2.81 7.91 -1.93
CA TYR A 7 2.96 6.49 -2.21
C TYR A 7 2.15 6.12 -3.44
N THR A 8 2.81 5.48 -4.41
CA THR A 8 2.13 4.90 -5.57
C THR A 8 2.12 3.39 -5.42
N GLY A 9 0.91 2.81 -5.50
CA GLY A 9 0.68 1.38 -5.44
C GLY A 9 0.69 0.74 -6.83
N ILE A 10 1.50 -0.30 -7.00
CA ILE A 10 1.53 -1.13 -8.20
C ILE A 10 0.98 -2.51 -7.85
N THR A 11 -0.05 -2.93 -8.56
CA THR A 11 -0.69 -4.22 -8.33
C THR A 11 -0.25 -5.26 -9.35
N GLY A 12 0.06 -6.46 -8.88
CA GLY A 12 0.42 -7.57 -9.75
C GLY A 12 0.54 -8.89 -8.99
N ILE A 13 1.12 -9.90 -9.64
CA ILE A 13 1.32 -11.23 -9.09
C ILE A 13 2.81 -11.43 -8.82
N ILE A 14 3.16 -11.91 -7.62
CA ILE A 14 4.55 -12.25 -7.30
C ILE A 14 4.99 -13.42 -8.17
N GLU A 15 6.01 -13.22 -9.00
CA GLU A 15 6.59 -14.26 -9.85
C GLU A 15 7.81 -14.88 -9.19
N ARG A 16 8.63 -14.07 -8.52
CA ARG A 16 9.87 -14.51 -7.89
C ARG A 16 10.17 -13.69 -6.63
N ILE A 17 10.76 -14.36 -5.63
CA ILE A 17 11.38 -13.74 -4.46
C ILE A 17 12.80 -14.28 -4.37
N ALA A 18 13.81 -13.43 -4.26
CA ALA A 18 15.19 -13.83 -4.13
C ALA A 18 15.98 -12.87 -3.22
N PRO A 19 16.95 -13.35 -2.42
CA PRO A 19 17.82 -12.46 -1.65
C PRO A 19 18.69 -11.61 -2.59
N ILE A 20 19.02 -10.39 -2.15
CA ILE A 20 20.02 -9.56 -2.82
C ILE A 20 21.39 -10.07 -2.40
N ARG A 21 22.04 -10.82 -3.30
CA ARG A 21 23.38 -11.40 -3.04
C ARG A 21 23.36 -12.26 -1.76
N SER A 22 24.24 -11.95 -0.80
CA SER A 22 24.36 -12.59 0.52
C SER A 22 23.66 -11.82 1.66
N GLU A 23 22.90 -10.76 1.36
CA GLU A 23 22.15 -10.00 2.36
C GLU A 23 20.73 -10.57 2.52
N CYS A 24 20.54 -11.56 3.40
CA CYS A 24 19.24 -12.22 3.58
C CYS A 24 18.10 -11.29 4.02
N CYS A 25 18.44 -10.16 4.66
CA CYS A 25 17.48 -9.15 5.11
C CYS A 25 16.93 -8.29 3.96
N ASN A 26 17.61 -8.29 2.81
CA ASN A 26 17.21 -7.55 1.63
C ASN A 26 16.83 -8.55 0.52
N GLN A 27 15.63 -8.44 -0.01
CA GLN A 27 15.11 -9.34 -1.02
C GLN A 27 14.58 -8.56 -2.22
N ILE A 28 14.69 -9.13 -3.42
CA ILE A 28 13.98 -8.65 -4.60
C ILE A 28 12.71 -9.49 -4.75
N VAL A 29 11.58 -8.80 -4.79
CA VAL A 29 10.27 -9.33 -5.14
C VAL A 29 9.96 -8.87 -6.56
N SER A 30 9.97 -9.81 -7.51
CA SER A 30 9.59 -9.54 -8.90
C SER A 30 8.09 -9.76 -9.05
N ILE A 31 7.39 -8.70 -9.45
CA ILE A 31 5.94 -8.65 -9.62
C ILE A 31 5.63 -8.52 -11.10
N ARG A 32 4.76 -9.41 -11.60
CA ARG A 32 4.19 -9.34 -12.94
C ARG A 32 2.92 -8.50 -12.91
N THR A 33 2.94 -7.37 -13.60
CA THR A 33 1.79 -6.48 -13.78
C THR A 33 1.20 -6.68 -15.18
N LEU A 34 0.20 -5.86 -15.54
CA LEU A 34 -0.33 -5.82 -16.90
C LEU A 34 0.67 -5.20 -17.90
N ASP A 35 1.50 -4.26 -17.44
CA ASP A 35 2.42 -3.49 -18.26
C ASP A 35 3.82 -4.10 -18.33
N GLY A 36 4.10 -5.15 -17.55
CA GLY A 36 5.35 -5.90 -17.58
C GLY A 36 5.84 -6.33 -16.20
N MET A 37 7.13 -6.66 -16.14
CA MET A 37 7.79 -7.03 -14.89
C MET A 37 8.30 -5.79 -14.16
N ILE A 38 8.13 -5.77 -12.84
CA ILE A 38 8.66 -4.74 -11.95
C ILE A 38 9.30 -5.41 -10.74
N ASN A 39 10.45 -4.92 -10.32
CA ASN A 39 11.16 -5.41 -9.15
C ASN A 39 10.96 -4.45 -7.97
N PHE A 40 10.64 -5.02 -6.81
CA PHE A 40 10.59 -4.31 -5.56
C PHE A 40 11.68 -4.81 -4.62
N VAL A 41 12.48 -3.89 -4.08
CA VAL A 41 13.44 -4.18 -3.02
C VAL A 41 12.70 -4.18 -1.69
N LEU A 42 12.62 -5.36 -1.08
CA LEU A 42 12.15 -5.61 0.27
C LEU A 42 13.33 -5.42 1.22
N SER A 43 13.23 -4.48 2.15
CA SER A 43 14.22 -4.25 3.20
C SER A 43 13.59 -4.43 4.58
N PRO A 44 14.36 -4.44 5.68
CA PRO A 44 13.82 -4.47 7.03
C PRO A 44 12.85 -3.31 7.35
N GLY A 45 12.92 -2.21 6.60
CA GLY A 45 12.01 -1.07 6.74
C GLY A 45 10.70 -1.20 5.96
N THR A 46 10.55 -2.21 5.09
CA THR A 46 9.32 -2.42 4.33
C THR A 46 8.23 -2.97 5.25
N TYR A 47 7.09 -2.29 5.30
CA TYR A 47 5.93 -2.80 6.03
C TYR A 47 5.15 -3.81 5.18
N VAL A 48 5.19 -5.08 5.57
CA VAL A 48 4.35 -6.13 4.97
C VAL A 48 3.12 -6.31 5.85
N VAL A 49 1.93 -6.13 5.25
CA VAL A 49 0.67 -6.16 6.00
C VAL A 49 0.49 -7.50 6.71
N ASP A 50 0.03 -7.44 7.95
CA ASP A 50 -0.17 -8.58 8.86
C ASP A 50 1.09 -9.41 9.14
N ASN A 51 2.28 -8.87 8.81
CA ASN A 51 3.53 -9.63 8.80
C ASN A 51 3.41 -10.94 8.00
N ALA A 52 2.54 -10.94 6.98
CA ALA A 52 2.23 -12.13 6.21
C ALA A 52 3.44 -12.53 5.34
N PRO A 53 3.87 -13.80 5.35
CA PRO A 53 4.96 -14.25 4.52
C PRO A 53 4.56 -14.19 3.04
N LEU A 54 5.30 -13.42 2.25
CA LEU A 54 5.11 -13.30 0.80
C LEU A 54 5.52 -14.59 0.09
N ARG A 55 4.75 -14.97 -0.95
CA ARG A 55 4.98 -16.20 -1.72
C ARG A 55 4.70 -15.95 -3.21
N THR A 56 5.33 -16.74 -4.05
CA THR A 56 5.04 -16.76 -5.49
C THR A 56 3.58 -17.12 -5.74
N GLY A 57 2.97 -16.49 -6.73
CA GLY A 57 1.55 -16.62 -7.06
C GLY A 57 0.61 -15.71 -6.26
N MET A 58 1.08 -15.04 -5.20
CA MET A 58 0.24 -14.08 -4.46
C MET A 58 -0.01 -12.82 -5.29
N ARG A 59 -1.27 -12.39 -5.33
CA ARG A 59 -1.65 -11.05 -5.81
C ARG A 59 -1.37 -10.04 -4.69
N VAL A 60 -0.59 -9.02 -5.00
CA VAL A 60 -0.17 -7.99 -4.06
C VAL A 60 -0.23 -6.61 -4.70
N THR A 61 -0.37 -5.60 -3.87
CA THR A 61 -0.11 -4.20 -4.21
C THR A 61 1.11 -3.73 -3.44
N ALA A 62 2.18 -3.41 -4.16
CA ALA A 62 3.42 -2.90 -3.61
C ALA A 62 3.49 -1.39 -3.79
N PHE A 63 3.78 -0.68 -2.71
CA PHE A 63 3.84 0.78 -2.67
C PHE A 63 5.28 1.24 -2.57
N TYR A 64 5.64 2.22 -3.39
CA TYR A 64 6.91 2.93 -3.28
C TYR A 64 6.66 4.43 -3.13
N ASP A 65 7.63 5.10 -2.53
CA ASP A 65 7.65 6.55 -2.36
C ASP A 65 8.09 7.21 -3.68
N THR A 66 7.23 8.03 -4.27
CA THR A 66 7.52 8.69 -5.56
C THR A 66 8.51 9.84 -5.45
N SER A 67 8.84 10.29 -4.23
CA SER A 67 9.87 11.30 -4.00
C SER A 67 11.29 10.73 -4.08
N GLN A 68 11.44 9.40 -4.06
CA GLN A 68 12.74 8.75 -4.15
C GLN A 68 13.20 8.61 -5.61
N PRO A 69 14.51 8.78 -5.88
CA PRO A 69 15.06 8.61 -7.22
C PRO A 69 14.92 7.15 -7.68
N VAL A 70 14.45 6.96 -8.92
CA VAL A 70 14.25 5.64 -9.53
C VAL A 70 15.29 5.43 -10.63
N PRO A 71 16.09 4.35 -10.58
CA PRO A 71 17.03 4.02 -11.65
C PRO A 71 16.31 3.72 -12.99
N LEU A 72 16.82 4.29 -14.09
CA LEU A 72 16.30 4.03 -15.45
C LEU A 72 16.88 2.73 -16.03
N ILE A 73 16.53 1.59 -15.42
CA ILE A 73 16.93 0.25 -15.85
C ILE A 73 15.70 -0.65 -16.05
N TYR A 74 15.84 -1.74 -16.82
CA TYR A 74 14.78 -2.72 -17.03
C TYR A 74 15.15 -4.11 -16.46
N PRO A 75 14.24 -4.79 -15.73
CA PRO A 75 12.99 -4.27 -15.20
C PRO A 75 13.20 -3.09 -14.22
N PRO A 76 12.27 -2.14 -14.13
CA PRO A 76 12.32 -1.06 -13.14
C PRO A 76 12.46 -1.62 -11.73
N GLN A 77 13.23 -0.93 -10.88
CA GLN A 77 13.44 -1.32 -9.48
C GLN A 77 13.01 -0.20 -8.54
N TYR A 78 12.14 -0.52 -7.60
CA TYR A 78 11.63 0.42 -6.58
C TYR A 78 11.92 -0.08 -5.17
N GLN A 79 12.18 0.84 -4.24
CA GLN A 79 12.21 0.51 -2.82
C GLN A 79 10.77 0.36 -2.32
N ALA A 80 10.40 -0.83 -1.83
CA ALA A 80 9.07 -1.03 -1.26
C ALA A 80 8.97 -0.35 0.11
N ALA A 81 8.02 0.57 0.25
CA ALA A 81 7.60 1.13 1.52
C ALA A 81 6.55 0.23 2.19
N PHE A 82 5.57 -0.24 1.41
CA PHE A 82 4.52 -1.13 1.89
C PHE A 82 4.25 -2.25 0.88
N ILE A 83 3.91 -3.44 1.36
CA ILE A 83 3.32 -4.50 0.52
C ILE A 83 2.06 -5.04 1.20
N ALA A 84 0.96 -4.98 0.45
CA ALA A 84 -0.35 -5.48 0.83
C ALA A 84 -0.71 -6.69 -0.04
N ARG A 85 -1.21 -7.78 0.55
CA ARG A 85 -1.94 -8.79 -0.21
C ARG A 85 -3.27 -8.20 -0.65
N THR A 86 -3.67 -8.44 -1.90
CA THR A 86 -4.94 -7.97 -2.42
C THR A 86 -5.70 -9.07 -3.12
N GLU A 87 -7.01 -9.11 -2.93
CA GLU A 87 -7.91 -10.02 -3.64
C GLU A 87 -8.46 -9.41 -4.94
N PRO A 88 -9.02 -10.21 -5.86
CA PRO A 88 -9.73 -9.67 -7.02
C PRO A 88 -10.92 -8.78 -6.62
N GLY A 89 -11.00 -7.58 -7.18
CA GLY A 89 -12.05 -6.60 -6.83
C GLY A 89 -11.72 -5.74 -5.61
N GLU A 90 -10.64 -6.04 -4.90
CA GLU A 90 -10.13 -5.25 -3.79
C GLU A 90 -9.00 -4.32 -4.27
N ASN A 91 -9.04 -3.08 -3.79
CA ASN A 91 -8.04 -2.06 -4.02
C ASN A 91 -7.43 -1.63 -2.69
N VAL A 92 -6.17 -1.22 -2.73
CA VAL A 92 -5.47 -0.66 -1.57
C VAL A 92 -4.90 0.69 -1.94
N MET A 93 -5.07 1.66 -1.05
CA MET A 93 -4.47 2.98 -1.15
C MET A 93 -3.67 3.27 0.11
N VAL A 94 -2.46 3.83 -0.04
CA VAL A 94 -1.69 4.38 1.06
C VAL A 94 -1.56 5.87 0.85
N ALA A 95 -2.17 6.67 1.72
CA ALA A 95 -2.13 8.13 1.62
C ALA A 95 -2.40 8.79 2.97
N TYR A 96 -2.03 10.06 3.07
CA TYR A 96 -2.43 10.88 4.20
C TYR A 96 -3.88 11.33 4.01
N PHE A 97 -4.69 11.16 5.05
CA PHE A 97 -6.09 11.60 5.06
C PHE A 97 -6.26 12.74 6.07
N ASP A 98 -6.92 13.81 5.66
CA ASP A 98 -7.18 14.97 6.51
C ASP A 98 -8.30 14.71 7.54
N LYS A 99 -8.72 15.74 8.28
CA LYS A 99 -9.84 15.65 9.22
C LYS A 99 -11.16 15.23 8.57
N GLY A 100 -11.35 15.57 7.30
CA GLY A 100 -12.52 15.23 6.50
C GLY A 100 -12.41 13.85 5.87
N LEU A 101 -11.34 13.10 6.09
CA LEU A 101 -11.06 11.81 5.44
C LEU A 101 -10.96 11.91 3.92
N LEU A 102 -10.45 13.05 3.45
CA LEU A 102 -10.04 13.24 2.07
C LEU A 102 -8.54 12.93 1.95
N SER A 103 -8.18 12.09 0.98
CA SER A 103 -6.78 11.79 0.67
C SER A 103 -6.04 13.06 0.23
N SER A 104 -4.74 13.16 0.52
CA SER A 104 -3.93 14.35 0.22
C SER A 104 -3.95 14.83 -1.24
N GLU A 105 -4.17 13.91 -2.20
CA GLU A 105 -4.24 14.18 -3.64
C GLU A 105 -5.69 14.34 -4.15
N ASN A 106 -6.69 14.42 -3.25
CA ASN A 106 -8.11 14.47 -3.58
C ASN A 106 -8.58 13.31 -4.49
N GLN A 107 -7.93 12.14 -4.38
CA GLN A 107 -8.23 10.96 -5.19
C GLN A 107 -9.31 10.07 -4.59
N LEU A 108 -9.45 10.08 -3.26
CA LEU A 108 -10.40 9.23 -2.55
C LEU A 108 -10.90 9.91 -1.28
N GLN A 109 -12.22 9.87 -1.10
CA GLN A 109 -12.92 10.31 0.09
C GLN A 109 -13.49 9.09 0.82
N LEU A 110 -13.21 8.96 2.12
CA LEU A 110 -13.70 7.82 2.91
C LEU A 110 -15.02 8.14 3.62
N ASN A 111 -15.93 7.18 3.58
CA ASN A 111 -17.16 7.16 4.36
C ASN A 111 -17.12 5.95 5.31
N ILE A 112 -16.85 6.20 6.58
CA ILE A 112 -16.64 5.12 7.56
C ILE A 112 -17.99 4.54 7.98
N SER A 113 -18.14 3.22 7.81
CA SER A 113 -19.30 2.47 8.29
C SER A 113 -18.96 1.74 9.58
N SER A 114 -19.98 1.18 10.25
CA SER A 114 -19.78 0.29 11.41
C SER A 114 -18.96 -0.95 11.10
N ASP A 115 -18.92 -1.34 9.83
CA ASP A 115 -18.28 -2.58 9.37
C ASP A 115 -16.81 -2.37 9.00
N THR A 116 -16.35 -1.11 8.93
CA THR A 116 -14.95 -0.79 8.66
C THR A 116 -14.07 -1.24 9.82
N ARG A 117 -13.16 -2.19 9.56
CA ARG A 117 -12.19 -2.64 10.56
C ARG A 117 -11.01 -1.66 10.63
N VAL A 118 -10.85 -0.99 11.79
CA VAL A 118 -9.74 -0.05 12.01
C VAL A 118 -8.72 -0.62 12.99
N THR A 119 -7.45 -0.71 12.54
CA THR A 119 -6.33 -1.17 13.36
C THR A 119 -5.12 -0.26 13.21
N THR A 120 -4.20 -0.28 14.15
CA THR A 120 -2.85 0.28 13.98
C THR A 120 -1.97 -0.64 13.14
N ALA A 121 -0.80 -0.16 12.70
CA ALA A 121 0.16 -0.96 11.93
C ALA A 121 0.63 -2.24 12.65
N ASN A 122 0.67 -2.25 13.99
CA ASN A 122 0.97 -3.43 14.81
C ASN A 122 -0.27 -4.26 15.21
N GLY A 123 -1.41 -4.02 14.56
CA GLY A 123 -2.62 -4.84 14.70
C GLY A 123 -3.50 -4.54 15.92
N GLN A 124 -3.21 -3.48 16.68
CA GLN A 124 -4.03 -3.09 17.84
C GLN A 124 -5.30 -2.36 17.39
N ARG A 125 -6.34 -2.40 18.23
CA ARG A 125 -7.55 -1.61 18.02
C ARG A 125 -7.22 -0.12 18.09
N PHE A 126 -7.64 0.64 17.10
CA PHE A 126 -7.52 2.10 17.11
C PHE A 126 -8.86 2.72 17.52
N ALA A 127 -8.88 3.45 18.64
CA ALA A 127 -10.10 4.03 19.23
C ALA A 127 -10.22 5.55 19.04
N CYS A 128 -9.24 6.18 18.39
CA CYS A 128 -9.22 7.61 18.13
C CYS A 128 -9.80 7.94 16.74
N SER A 129 -9.96 9.22 16.44
CA SER A 129 -10.28 9.65 15.08
C SER A 129 -9.13 9.31 14.13
N ILE A 130 -9.45 8.67 13.01
CA ILE A 130 -8.48 8.27 11.97
C ILE A 130 -8.04 9.45 11.08
N GLY A 131 -8.71 10.59 11.16
CA GLY A 131 -8.33 11.78 10.40
C GLY A 131 -6.98 12.34 10.85
N ASN A 132 -6.29 13.02 9.93
CA ASN A 132 -4.91 13.52 10.09
C ASN A 132 -3.83 12.44 10.26
N HIS A 133 -4.02 11.26 9.69
CA HIS A 133 -3.05 10.16 9.74
C HIS A 133 -2.67 9.68 8.35
N LEU A 134 -1.51 9.04 8.25
CA LEU A 134 -1.20 8.18 7.13
C LEU A 134 -2.02 6.89 7.30
N LEU A 135 -2.84 6.58 6.30
CA LEU A 135 -3.71 5.41 6.31
C LEU A 135 -3.35 4.50 5.15
N MET A 136 -3.39 3.19 5.40
CA MET A 136 -3.57 2.18 4.35
C MET A 136 -5.03 1.72 4.38
N VAL A 137 -5.71 1.90 3.26
CA VAL A 137 -7.16 1.70 3.12
C VAL A 137 -7.42 0.60 2.11
N TYR A 138 -8.13 -0.45 2.54
CA TYR A 138 -8.66 -1.51 1.70
C TYR A 138 -10.11 -1.18 1.35
N TYR A 139 -10.44 -1.20 0.07
CA TYR A 139 -11.76 -0.85 -0.43
C TYR A 139 -12.08 -1.56 -1.74
N GLY A 140 -13.37 -1.85 -1.95
CA GLY A 140 -13.87 -2.39 -3.20
C GLY A 140 -14.28 -1.28 -4.18
N ALA A 141 -15.58 -1.18 -4.45
CA ALA A 141 -16.16 -0.24 -5.39
C ALA A 141 -16.22 1.20 -4.84
N THR A 142 -16.02 2.17 -5.73
CA THR A 142 -16.17 3.60 -5.43
C THR A 142 -17.39 4.20 -6.15
N THR A 143 -17.88 5.33 -5.65
CA THR A 143 -18.90 6.13 -6.32
C THR A 143 -18.31 6.84 -7.56
N ARG A 144 -19.19 7.35 -8.44
CA ARG A 144 -18.81 8.18 -9.59
C ARG A 144 -18.72 9.69 -9.26
N SER A 145 -18.67 10.06 -7.98
CA SER A 145 -18.53 11.47 -7.58
C SER A 145 -17.10 11.97 -7.82
N ILE A 146 -16.91 13.28 -7.75
CA ILE A 146 -15.58 13.91 -7.80
C ILE A 146 -15.41 14.70 -6.48
N PRO A 147 -14.55 14.26 -5.56
CA PRO A 147 -13.74 13.03 -5.61
C PRO A 147 -14.59 11.75 -5.49
N PRO A 148 -14.09 10.59 -5.96
CA PRO A 148 -14.69 9.29 -5.71
C PRO A 148 -14.80 9.02 -4.21
N GLN A 149 -15.91 8.42 -3.79
CA GLN A 149 -16.15 8.05 -2.39
C GLN A 149 -16.22 6.54 -2.22
N THR A 150 -15.78 6.03 -1.07
CA THR A 150 -15.87 4.60 -0.76
C THR A 150 -16.19 4.33 0.70
N ASN A 151 -16.83 3.19 0.96
CA ASN A 151 -16.92 2.61 2.30
C ASN A 151 -15.80 1.57 2.43
N PRO A 152 -14.73 1.85 3.19
CA PRO A 152 -13.60 0.94 3.28
C PRO A 152 -13.93 -0.28 4.14
N GLU A 153 -13.38 -1.43 3.76
CA GLU A 153 -13.51 -2.69 4.50
C GLU A 153 -12.53 -2.73 5.66
N ARG A 154 -11.31 -2.21 5.44
CA ARG A 154 -10.24 -2.18 6.44
C ARG A 154 -9.39 -0.92 6.32
N ILE A 155 -9.01 -0.38 7.47
CA ILE A 155 -8.08 0.74 7.60
C ILE A 155 -6.96 0.37 8.56
N ILE A 156 -5.73 0.59 8.14
CA ILE A 156 -4.54 0.51 8.97
C ILE A 156 -4.02 1.93 9.18
N VAL A 157 -3.96 2.35 10.44
CA VAL A 157 -3.48 3.66 10.88
C VAL A 157 -2.00 3.57 11.21
N PHE A 158 -1.20 4.46 10.62
CA PHE A 158 0.21 4.66 10.98
C PHE A 158 0.31 5.89 11.90
N CYS A 159 0.73 5.64 13.14
CA CYS A 159 0.83 6.61 14.23
C CYS A 159 2.15 6.46 14.99
#